data_AF-A0A438IHQ5-F1
#
_entry.id   AF-A0A438IHQ5-F1
#
_cell.length_a   1.000
_cell.length_b   1.000
_cell.length_c   1.000
_cell.angle_alpha   90.00
_cell.angle_beta   90.00
_cell.angle_gamma   90.00
#
_symmetry.space_group_name_H-M   'P 1'
#
loop_
_entity.id
_entity.type
_entity.pdbx_description
1 polymer ?
#
loop_
_entity_poly.entity_id
_entity_poly.type
_entity_poly.pdbx_seq_one_letter_code
_entity_poly.pdbx_strand_id
1 'polypeptide(L)' 'MVRFQIGEVFAHVPKEEVEERIEQMKEVTSKKLEKLEEEKDSVVAQMAELKKILYGKFKESINLEED' A
#
# COMPACT_ATOMS: atom_id res chain seq x y z
N MET A 1 3.37 -13.81 31.04
CA MET A 1 2.68 -14.60 30.00
C MET A 1 1.39 -13.90 29.64
N VAL A 2 1.11 -13.73 28.34
CA VAL A 2 -0.13 -13.17 27.79
C VAL A 2 -0.70 -14.17 26.78
N ARG A 3 -2.02 -14.11 26.53
CA ARG A 3 -2.66 -14.93 25.50
C ARG A 3 -2.56 -14.20 24.17
N PHE A 4 -1.78 -14.75 23.24
CA PHE A 4 -1.61 -14.21 21.89
C PHE A 4 -2.37 -15.08 20.89
N GLN A 5 -3.12 -14.45 19.99
CA GLN A 5 -3.90 -15.16 18.98
C GLN A 5 -3.01 -15.53 17.79
N ILE A 6 -3.05 -16.80 17.39
CA ILE A 6 -2.35 -17.33 16.22
C ILE A 6 -3.38 -18.09 15.40
N GLY A 7 -3.85 -17.48 14.30
CA GLY A 7 -4.97 -18.02 13.53
C GLY A 7 -6.24 -18.12 14.40
N GLU A 8 -6.73 -19.33 14.60
CA GLU A 8 -7.97 -19.62 15.36
C GLU A 8 -7.72 -19.98 16.84
N VAL A 9 -6.47 -20.04 17.30
CA VAL A 9 -6.12 -20.46 18.67
C VAL A 9 -5.39 -19.37 19.46
N PHE A 10 -5.41 -19.49 20.80
CA PHE A 10 -4.65 -18.64 21.71
C PHE A 10 -3.53 -19.43 22.38
N ALA A 11 -2.29 -18.93 22.27
CA ALA A 11 -1.12 -19.48 22.95
C ALA A 11 -0.67 -18.57 24.10
N HIS A 12 -0.13 -19.16 25.16
CA HIS A 12 0.52 -18.40 26.22
C HIS A 12 1.95 -18.06 25.79
N VAL A 13 2.21 -16.78 25.59
CA VAL A 13 3.50 -16.26 25.11
C VAL A 13 4.06 -15.26 26.12
N PRO A 14 5.38 -15.18 26.32
CA PRO A 14 5.99 -14.10 27.09
C PRO A 14 5.56 -12.72 26.57
N LYS A 15 5.35 -11.77 27.49
CA LYS A 15 4.87 -10.43 27.13
C LYS A 15 5.85 -9.72 26.19
N GLU A 16 7.14 -9.79 26.51
CA GLU A 16 8.23 -9.19 25.74
C GLU A 16 8.26 -9.70 24.29
N GLU A 17 8.10 -11.01 24.10
CA GLU A 17 8.05 -11.61 22.75
C GLU A 17 6.83 -11.12 21.95
N VAL A 18 5.68 -10.94 22.60
CA VAL A 18 4.49 -10.39 21.93
C VAL A 18 4.69 -8.93 21.53
N GLU A 19 5.28 -8.13 22.41
CA GLU A 19 5.59 -6.73 22.11
C GLU A 19 6.58 -6.61 20.94
N GLU A 20 7.62 -7.44 20.91
CA GLU A 20 8.58 -7.49 19.80
C GLU A 20 7.90 -7.88 18.47
N ARG A 21 7.06 -8.93 18.48
CA ARG A 21 6.31 -9.36 17.30
C ARG A 21 5.38 -8.26 16.78
N ILE A 22 4.70 -7.55 17.67
CA ILE A 22 3.80 -6.44 17.29
C ILE A 22 4.60 -5.31 16.64
N GLU A 23 5.75 -4.92 17.21
CA GLU A 23 6.55 -3.85 16.62
C GLU A 23 7.11 -4.25 15.25
N GLN A 24 7.58 -5.49 15.09
CA GLN A 24 8.00 -6.02 13.78
C GLN A 24 6.85 -6.02 12.76
N MET A 25 5.65 -6.45 13.16
CA MET A 25 4.47 -6.44 12.29
C MET A 25 4.11 -5.03 11.84
N LYS A 26 4.17 -4.06 12.76
CA LYS A 26 3.94 -2.64 12.48
C LYS A 26 4.97 -2.12 11.49
N GLU A 27 6.26 -2.34 11.73
CA GLU A 27 7.34 -1.88 10.84
C GLU A 27 7.19 -2.44 9.42
N VAL A 28 6.94 -3.76 9.29
CA VAL A 28 6.73 -4.40 8.00
C VAL A 28 5.50 -3.84 7.29
N THR A 29 4.43 -3.57 8.04
CA THR A 29 3.19 -3.02 7.47
C THR A 29 3.40 -1.58 6.99
N SER A 30 4.07 -0.74 7.78
CA SER A 30 4.41 0.64 7.39
C SER A 30 5.27 0.68 6.13
N LYS A 31 6.32 -0.14 6.05
CA LYS A 31 7.17 -0.22 4.86
C LYS A 31 6.41 -0.66 3.61
N LYS A 32 5.46 -1.60 3.75
CA LYS A 32 4.59 -2.02 2.65
C LYS A 32 3.65 -0.91 2.21
N LEU A 33 3.11 -0.13 3.16
CA LEU A 33 2.25 1.00 2.87
C LEU A 33 2.99 2.08 2.08
N GLU A 34 4.18 2.48 2.56
CA GLU A 34 5.03 3.48 1.88
C GLU A 34 5.33 3.05 0.44
N LYS A 35 5.69 1.78 0.24
CA LYS A 35 5.94 1.24 -1.12
C LYS A 35 4.70 1.30 -2.02
N LEU A 36 3.51 0.98 -1.49
CA LEU A 36 2.27 1.05 -2.25
C LEU A 36 1.89 2.50 -2.61
N GLU A 37 2.19 3.45 -1.73
CA GLU A 37 2.00 4.87 -2.00
C GLU A 37 2.94 5.36 -3.12
N GLU A 38 4.22 4.98 -3.07
CA GLU A 38 5.18 5.27 -4.15
C GLU A 38 4.76 4.66 -5.49
N GLU A 39 4.30 3.41 -5.50
CA GLU A 39 3.81 2.74 -6.70
C GLU A 39 2.57 3.44 -7.26
N LYS A 40 1.63 3.83 -6.40
CA LYS A 40 0.44 4.59 -6.79
C LYS A 40 0.83 5.92 -7.45
N ASP A 41 1.71 6.68 -6.81
CA ASP A 41 2.14 7.99 -7.31
C ASP A 41 2.86 7.86 -8.66
N SER A 42 3.67 6.81 -8.83
CA SER A 42 4.31 6.48 -10.10
C SER A 42 3.29 6.21 -11.21
N VAL A 43 2.27 5.39 -10.92
CA VAL A 43 1.21 5.06 -11.89
C VAL A 43 0.40 6.30 -12.26
N VAL A 44 0.06 7.15 -11.28
CA VAL A 44 -0.67 8.41 -11.53
C VAL A 44 0.17 9.36 -12.40
N ALA A 45 1.48 9.47 -12.14
CA ALA A 45 2.37 10.28 -12.96
C ALA A 45 2.47 9.77 -14.40
N GLN A 46 2.63 8.45 -14.58
CA GLN A 46 2.65 7.82 -15.90
C GLN A 46 1.32 8.03 -16.65
N MET A 47 0.19 7.93 -15.95
CA MET A 47 -1.13 8.18 -16.52
C MET A 47 -1.26 9.63 -17.00
N ALA A 48 -0.82 10.60 -16.19
CA ALA A 48 -0.84 12.01 -16.55
C ALA A 48 0.03 12.31 -17.79
N GLU A 49 1.21 11.69 -17.89
CA GLU A 49 2.07 11.80 -19.07
C GLU A 49 1.39 11.19 -20.31
N LEU A 50 0.82 10.00 -20.18
CA LEU A 50 0.13 9.33 -21.27
C LEU A 50 -1.07 10.14 -21.77
N LYS A 51 -1.88 10.72 -20.85
CA LYS A 51 -2.99 11.62 -21.20
C LYS A 51 -2.50 12.81 -22.05
N LYS A 52 -1.38 13.44 -21.67
CA LYS A 52 -0.78 14.56 -22.46
C LYS A 52 -0.41 14.11 -23.88
N ILE A 53 0.23 12.94 -24.02
CA ILE A 53 0.62 12.40 -25.32
C ILE A 53 -0.62 12.16 -26.20
N LEU A 54 -1.66 11.54 -25.62
CA LEU A 54 -2.90 11.22 -26.32
C LEU A 54 -3.64 12.49 -26.76
N TYR A 55 -3.81 13.49 -25.89
CA TYR A 55 -4.43 14.75 -26.27
C TYR A 55 -3.61 15.53 -27.30
N GLY A 56 -2.28 15.48 -27.23
CA GLY A 56 -1.42 16.06 -28.27
C GLY A 56 -1.66 15.44 -29.66
N LYS A 57 -1.94 14.12 -29.71
CA LYS A 57 -2.13 13.37 -30.96
C LYS A 57 -3.56 13.41 -31.49
N PHE A 58 -4.55 13.28 -30.61
CA PHE A 58 -5.96 13.07 -30.98
C PHE A 58 -6.86 14.29 -30.71
N LYS A 59 -6.38 15.26 -29.92
CA LYS A 59 -7.08 16.51 -29.59
C LYS A 59 -8.53 16.24 -29.15
N GLU A 60 -9.50 16.85 -29.83
CA GLU A 60 -10.94 16.77 -29.55
C GLU A 60 -11.58 15.43 -29.97
N SER A 61 -10.80 14.50 -30.54
CA SER A 61 -11.32 13.19 -30.97
C SER A 61 -11.49 12.19 -29.81
N ILE A 62 -11.04 12.56 -28.60
CA ILE A 62 -11.09 11.73 -27.40
C ILE A 62 -11.47 12.56 -26.16
N ASN A 63 -12.04 11.92 -25.14
CA ASN A 63 -12.22 12.49 -23.81
C ASN A 63 -11.76 11.46 -22.74
N LEU A 64 -10.77 11.83 -21.94
CA LEU A 64 -10.10 10.97 -20.93
C LEU A 64 -10.20 11.55 -19.51
N GLU A 65 -11.11 12.49 -19.28
CA GLU A 65 -11.40 13.02 -17.94
C GLU A 65 -12.07 11.94 -17.08
N GLU A 66 -11.79 11.96 -15.77
CA GLU A 66 -12.46 11.09 -14.78
C GLU A 66 -13.74 11.77 -14.27
N ASP A 67 -14.80 10.99 -13.99
CA ASP A 67 -16.01 11.45 -13.29
C ASP A 67 -15.73 11.75 -11.80
#